data_AF-A0A6J5VSF6-F1
#
_entry.id   AF-A0A6J5VSF6-F1
#
_cell.length_a   1.000
_cell.length_b   1.000
_cell.length_c   1.000
_cell.angle_alpha   90.00
_cell.angle_beta   90.00
_cell.angle_gamma   90.00
#
_symmetry.space_group_name_H-M   'P 1'
#
loop_
_entity.id
_entity.type
_entity.pdbx_description
1 polymer ?
#
loop_
_entity_poly.entity_id
_entity_poly.type
_entity_poly.pdbx_seq_one_letter_code
_entity_poly.pdbx_strand_id
1 'polypeptide(L)'
;MALFGFSFPLVFLLLSCFTTLLLCNANAFPGHYHNPIQRHRHPRFASHNYRDALTKSILFFEGQRSGKLPSNQRISWRRDSGLSDGSALHVDLVGGYYDAGDNVKFGFPMAFTTTMLSWSVIEFGGLMKGELQNAKEAIRWATDYLLKATAHPGTIRYVGDANKDHACWERPEDMDTPRSVFKIDQNTPGSEVAAETAAALAAASLVFRRSDRTYSKLLARRAISVFEFADKHRGAYSTGLRKYVCPFYCDYSGYQDELLWAAAWLQKATKNPTYLNYIQANGQILGAAEFDNTFGWDNKHVGARILLSKAFLIQKVRSLHDYKGHADSFICSIIPGASYSSAQYTPGGLLFKMNDSNMQYVTSTSFLLLSYAKYLTTARQVVNCGGTAITPKRLRAIAKRQVDYLLGDNPLKMSYMVGYGPRYPQRIHHRGSSLPSIAAHPAKIQCSSGFSVMRSQSPNPNILVGAVIGGPDQHDRFPDQRSDYEQSEPATYINAPLVGTLAYLAHSFGQM
;
A
#
# COMPACT_ATOMS: atom_id res chain seq x y z
N MET A 1 66.08 -19.95 39.28
CA MET A 1 67.23 -19.03 39.38
C MET A 1 66.66 -17.63 39.33
N ALA A 2 66.34 -17.03 40.48
CA ALA A 2 67.21 -16.15 41.28
C ALA A 2 67.43 -14.81 40.53
N LEU A 3 67.19 -13.58 41.03
CA LEU A 3 66.90 -12.90 42.30
C LEU A 3 67.69 -11.57 42.25
N PHE A 4 67.33 -10.61 43.11
CA PHE A 4 68.00 -9.34 43.47
C PHE A 4 67.59 -8.08 42.67
N GLY A 5 67.16 -6.95 43.25
CA GLY A 5 67.02 -6.53 44.66
C GLY A 5 67.81 -5.25 44.99
N PHE A 6 67.21 -4.38 45.83
CA PHE A 6 67.78 -3.22 46.58
C PHE A 6 67.90 -1.86 45.84
N SER A 7 67.72 -0.66 46.44
CA SER A 7 67.38 -0.19 47.80
C SER A 7 67.11 1.34 47.80
N PHE A 8 66.31 1.83 48.75
CA PHE A 8 66.18 3.23 49.23
C PHE A 8 67.30 3.55 50.26
N PRO A 9 67.66 4.82 50.64
CA PRO A 9 66.87 5.66 51.58
C PRO A 9 67.02 7.22 51.57
N LEU A 10 66.23 7.84 52.46
CA LEU A 10 65.96 9.24 52.87
C LEU A 10 67.16 10.20 53.13
N VAL A 11 66.89 11.53 53.20
CA VAL A 11 67.19 12.44 54.35
C VAL A 11 66.54 13.87 54.24
N PHE A 12 65.87 14.25 55.34
CA PHE A 12 65.42 15.50 56.03
C PHE A 12 65.48 16.96 55.50
N LEU A 13 64.42 17.76 55.84
CA LEU A 13 64.37 18.95 56.75
C LEU A 13 62.97 19.66 56.60
N LEU A 14 62.02 19.71 57.56
CA LEU A 14 61.83 20.40 58.87
C LEU A 14 61.24 21.84 58.85
N LEU A 15 60.36 22.10 59.83
CA LEU A 15 59.68 23.34 60.31
C LEU A 15 58.35 23.77 59.63
N SER A 16 57.26 24.18 60.30
CA SER A 16 56.88 24.30 61.72
C SER A 16 55.44 24.84 61.85
N CYS A 17 54.66 24.37 62.86
CA CYS A 17 53.71 25.08 63.75
C CYS A 17 52.53 25.92 63.16
N PHE A 18 51.29 26.01 63.68
CA PHE A 18 50.60 25.65 64.94
C PHE A 18 49.05 25.81 64.72
N THR A 19 48.24 24.91 65.29
CA THR A 19 46.96 25.08 66.08
C THR A 19 45.83 26.06 65.66
N THR A 20 44.52 25.93 65.93
CA THR A 20 43.54 24.89 66.37
C THR A 20 42.12 25.54 66.36
N LEU A 21 41.08 24.74 66.09
CA LEU A 21 39.69 24.72 66.63
C LEU A 21 38.78 25.97 66.68
N LEU A 22 37.55 25.82 66.11
CA LEU A 22 36.31 25.76 66.89
C LEU A 22 35.11 25.17 66.09
N LEU A 23 34.37 24.30 66.78
CA LEU A 23 33.18 23.54 66.37
C LEU A 23 31.90 24.38 66.48
N CYS A 24 30.87 24.06 65.66
CA CYS A 24 29.50 23.87 66.16
C CYS A 24 28.61 23.11 65.15
N ASN A 25 27.88 22.13 65.68
CA ASN A 25 26.97 21.18 65.03
C ASN A 25 25.63 21.83 64.61
N ALA A 26 24.98 21.32 63.56
CA ALA A 26 23.55 21.00 63.55
C ALA A 26 23.15 20.11 62.35
N ASN A 27 22.36 19.07 62.64
CA ASN A 27 21.81 18.06 61.73
C ASN A 27 20.77 18.62 60.74
N ALA A 28 20.78 18.16 59.47
CA ALA A 28 19.57 18.01 58.66
C ALA A 28 19.79 17.02 57.48
N PHE A 29 18.82 16.12 57.30
CA PHE A 29 18.76 15.00 56.34
C PHE A 29 18.75 15.43 54.84
N PRO A 30 19.09 14.53 53.90
CA PRO A 30 19.24 14.86 52.48
C PRO A 30 17.91 14.94 51.74
N GLY A 31 17.62 16.11 51.16
CA GLY A 31 16.51 16.29 50.23
C GLY A 31 16.87 15.77 48.83
N HIS A 32 16.09 14.80 48.33
CA HIS A 32 16.10 14.37 46.94
C HIS A 32 15.77 15.52 46.00
N TYR A 33 16.78 16.06 45.31
CA TYR A 33 16.57 16.88 44.12
C TYR A 33 16.38 15.98 42.91
N HIS A 34 15.12 15.81 42.51
CA HIS A 34 14.76 15.30 41.19
C HIS A 34 15.20 16.30 40.12
N ASN A 35 16.29 15.99 39.44
CA ASN A 35 16.70 16.67 38.23
C ASN A 35 15.78 16.20 37.08
N PRO A 36 14.96 17.07 36.45
CA PRO A 36 14.19 16.66 35.30
C PRO A 36 15.15 16.45 34.14
N ILE A 37 15.38 15.19 33.78
CA ILE A 37 16.04 14.82 32.52
C ILE A 37 15.14 15.35 31.39
N GLN A 38 15.41 16.57 30.93
CA GLN A 38 14.99 17.02 29.61
C GLN A 38 15.62 16.06 28.60
N ARG A 39 14.82 15.08 28.16
CA ARG A 39 15.12 14.32 26.96
C ARG A 39 15.10 15.32 25.80
N HIS A 40 16.26 15.89 25.47
CA HIS A 40 16.48 16.55 24.20
C HIS A 40 16.21 15.52 23.10
N ARG A 41 14.97 15.49 22.58
CA ARG A 41 14.68 14.86 21.30
C ARG A 41 15.39 15.72 20.26
N HIS A 42 16.57 15.30 19.82
CA HIS A 42 17.13 15.82 18.57
C HIS A 42 16.03 15.77 17.50
N PRO A 43 15.76 16.87 16.79
CA PRO A 43 14.83 16.85 15.67
C PRO A 43 15.30 15.76 14.70
N ARG A 44 14.47 14.75 14.46
CA ARG A 44 14.72 13.82 13.36
C ARG A 44 14.43 14.60 12.09
N PHE A 45 15.45 15.21 11.51
CA PHE A 45 15.34 15.81 10.18
C PHE A 45 15.09 14.68 9.17
N ALA A 46 13.95 14.74 8.48
CA ALA A 46 13.70 13.87 7.34
C ALA A 46 14.35 14.49 6.10
N SER A 47 15.01 13.66 5.28
CA SER A 47 15.52 14.05 3.97
C SER A 47 14.40 14.37 2.98
N HIS A 48 13.23 13.73 3.16
CA HIS A 48 12.06 13.84 2.30
C HIS A 48 10.89 14.52 3.01
N ASN A 49 10.13 15.32 2.27
CA ASN A 49 8.83 15.85 2.70
C ASN A 49 7.74 14.79 2.44
N TYR A 50 7.49 13.91 3.41
CA TYR A 50 6.47 12.86 3.31
C TYR A 50 5.05 13.40 3.36
N ARG A 51 4.79 14.56 3.99
CA ARG A 51 3.48 15.20 3.95
C ARG A 51 3.10 15.61 2.53
N ASP A 52 4.03 16.23 1.81
CA ASP A 52 3.84 16.59 0.41
C ASP A 52 3.63 15.34 -0.46
N ALA A 53 4.46 14.31 -0.29
CA ALA A 53 4.28 13.03 -0.97
C ALA A 53 2.92 12.39 -0.65
N LEU A 54 2.42 12.49 0.59
CA LEU A 54 1.10 11.96 0.99
C LEU A 54 -0.02 12.67 0.23
N THR A 55 -0.04 14.00 0.24
CA THR A 55 -1.02 14.81 -0.49
C THR A 55 -1.03 14.45 -1.98
N LYS A 56 0.15 14.34 -2.60
CA LYS A 56 0.29 13.94 -4.00
C LYS A 56 -0.18 12.51 -4.25
N SER A 57 0.21 11.56 -3.43
CA SER A 57 -0.18 10.14 -3.56
C SER A 57 -1.70 9.95 -3.49
N ILE A 58 -2.43 10.79 -2.74
CA ILE A 58 -3.90 10.78 -2.70
C ILE A 58 -4.48 11.50 -3.93
N LEU A 59 -3.88 12.62 -4.35
CA LEU A 59 -4.31 13.38 -5.53
C LEU A 59 -4.26 12.54 -6.81
N PHE A 60 -3.31 11.61 -6.94
CA PHE A 60 -3.21 10.68 -8.07
C PHE A 60 -4.55 9.98 -8.40
N PHE A 61 -5.31 9.55 -7.38
CA PHE A 61 -6.59 8.86 -7.61
C PHE A 61 -7.61 9.73 -8.35
N GLU A 62 -7.55 11.06 -8.22
CA GLU A 62 -8.40 11.96 -9.00
C GLU A 62 -8.09 11.90 -10.49
N GLY A 63 -6.81 11.71 -10.84
CA GLY A 63 -6.35 11.52 -12.21
C GLY A 63 -6.82 10.20 -12.83
N GLN A 64 -7.18 9.21 -12.01
CA GLN A 64 -7.68 7.90 -12.45
C GLN A 64 -9.22 7.82 -12.52
N ARG A 65 -9.97 8.82 -12.04
CA ARG A 65 -11.44 8.73 -11.96
C ARG A 65 -12.08 8.51 -13.34
N SER A 66 -12.98 7.55 -13.48
CA SER A 66 -13.88 7.39 -14.63
C SER A 66 -15.28 7.87 -14.25
N GLY A 67 -16.09 8.30 -15.22
CA GLY A 67 -17.46 8.77 -15.00
C GLY A 67 -17.57 10.28 -14.92
N LYS A 68 -18.68 10.74 -14.33
CA LYS A 68 -18.97 12.17 -14.13
C LYS A 68 -18.17 12.70 -12.94
N LEU A 69 -17.17 13.55 -13.20
CA LEU A 69 -16.28 14.07 -12.19
C LEU A 69 -17.00 15.05 -11.25
N PRO A 70 -16.64 15.09 -9.96
CA PRO A 70 -17.25 16.03 -9.03
C PRO A 70 -16.73 17.46 -9.30
N SER A 71 -17.53 18.47 -8.99
CA SER A 71 -17.17 19.88 -9.23
C SER A 71 -15.95 20.36 -8.44
N ASN A 72 -15.61 19.67 -7.35
CA ASN A 72 -14.45 19.94 -6.51
C ASN A 72 -13.20 19.12 -6.90
N GLN A 73 -13.19 18.45 -8.06
CA GLN A 73 -12.01 17.78 -8.62
C GLN A 73 -10.82 18.76 -8.73
N ARG A 74 -9.66 18.38 -8.19
CA ARG A 74 -8.42 19.18 -8.16
C ARG A 74 -7.53 18.93 -9.37
N ILE A 75 -7.52 17.71 -9.91
CA ILE A 75 -6.88 17.43 -11.20
C ILE A 75 -7.69 18.07 -12.33
N SER A 76 -7.24 19.24 -12.79
CA SER A 76 -7.99 20.14 -13.67
C SER A 76 -7.91 19.81 -15.16
N TRP A 77 -7.02 18.91 -15.58
CA TRP A 77 -6.88 18.49 -16.98
C TRP A 77 -7.78 17.29 -17.34
N ARG A 78 -8.40 16.63 -16.36
CA ARG A 78 -9.40 15.56 -16.55
C ARG A 78 -10.82 16.13 -16.72
N ARG A 79 -11.66 15.47 -17.51
CA ARG A 79 -13.12 15.74 -17.61
C ARG A 79 -13.91 14.43 -17.55
N ASP A 80 -15.22 14.57 -17.66
CA ASP A 80 -16.17 13.45 -17.67
C ASP A 80 -15.82 12.45 -18.78
N SER A 81 -15.84 11.16 -18.46
CA SER A 81 -15.50 10.08 -19.39
C SER A 81 -16.28 8.80 -19.05
N GLY A 82 -16.42 7.86 -20.01
CA GLY A 82 -17.09 6.58 -19.73
C GLY A 82 -18.54 6.71 -19.26
N LEU A 83 -19.26 7.73 -19.73
CA LEU A 83 -20.62 8.06 -19.26
C LEU A 83 -21.70 7.06 -19.71
N SER A 84 -21.37 6.18 -20.65
CA SER A 84 -22.26 5.13 -21.17
C SER A 84 -21.98 3.75 -20.56
N ASP A 85 -21.07 3.65 -19.58
CA ASP A 85 -20.68 2.39 -18.94
C ASP A 85 -21.90 1.64 -18.37
N GLY A 86 -22.17 0.45 -18.90
CA GLY A 86 -23.28 -0.40 -18.49
C GLY A 86 -24.60 -0.18 -19.25
N SER A 87 -24.73 0.89 -20.03
CA SER A 87 -25.98 1.27 -20.69
C SER A 87 -26.54 0.19 -21.63
N ALA A 88 -25.67 -0.51 -22.37
CA ALA A 88 -26.05 -1.62 -23.26
C ALA A 88 -26.68 -2.82 -22.53
N LEU A 89 -26.49 -2.94 -21.22
CA LEU A 89 -27.12 -3.97 -20.37
C LEU A 89 -28.18 -3.38 -19.41
N HIS A 90 -28.62 -2.14 -19.64
CA HIS A 90 -29.59 -1.44 -18.78
C HIS A 90 -29.17 -1.36 -17.30
N VAL A 91 -27.86 -1.22 -17.04
CA VAL A 91 -27.30 -1.01 -15.70
C VAL A 91 -26.44 0.25 -15.68
N ASP A 92 -26.33 0.90 -14.52
CA ASP A 92 -25.39 2.00 -14.31
C ASP A 92 -24.06 1.42 -13.80
N LEU A 93 -23.02 1.47 -14.62
CA LEU A 93 -21.64 1.17 -14.23
C LEU A 93 -20.73 2.38 -14.38
N VAL A 94 -21.26 3.60 -14.45
CA VAL A 94 -20.47 4.84 -14.50
C VAL A 94 -19.77 5.07 -13.15
N GLY A 95 -18.52 5.53 -13.18
CA GLY A 95 -17.70 5.74 -11.97
C GLY A 95 -16.47 4.83 -11.90
N GLY A 96 -15.85 4.76 -10.73
CA GLY A 96 -14.70 3.90 -10.46
C GLY A 96 -13.39 4.48 -11.00
N TYR A 97 -12.33 3.67 -11.00
CA TYR A 97 -11.01 4.07 -11.47
C TYR A 97 -10.64 3.36 -12.77
N TYR A 98 -10.00 4.08 -13.68
CA TYR A 98 -9.14 3.43 -14.66
C TYR A 98 -7.94 2.82 -13.96
N ASP A 99 -7.53 1.65 -14.42
CA ASP A 99 -6.62 0.78 -13.68
C ASP A 99 -5.19 1.33 -13.62
N ALA A 100 -4.65 1.68 -14.79
CA ALA A 100 -3.27 2.07 -14.97
C ALA A 100 -3.14 3.26 -15.97
N GLY A 101 -2.34 3.12 -17.03
CA GLY A 101 -2.23 4.08 -18.12
C GLY A 101 -3.32 3.96 -19.20
N ASP A 102 -4.22 2.99 -19.03
CA ASP A 102 -5.31 2.61 -19.91
C ASP A 102 -6.67 3.15 -19.45
N ASN A 103 -7.74 2.82 -20.19
CA ASN A 103 -9.09 3.24 -19.81
C ASN A 103 -10.01 2.06 -19.48
N VAL A 104 -9.44 0.91 -19.13
CA VAL A 104 -10.19 -0.27 -18.67
C VAL A 104 -10.46 -0.16 -17.17
N LYS A 105 -11.61 -0.69 -16.74
CA LYS A 105 -11.98 -0.80 -15.32
C LYS A 105 -11.89 -2.25 -14.88
N PHE A 106 -10.66 -2.71 -14.65
CA PHE A 106 -10.41 -4.05 -14.12
C PHE A 106 -10.90 -4.17 -12.69
N GLY A 107 -11.82 -5.10 -12.45
CA GLY A 107 -12.44 -5.31 -11.14
C GLY A 107 -11.46 -5.73 -10.05
N PHE A 108 -10.57 -6.65 -10.39
CA PHE A 108 -9.68 -7.32 -9.44
C PHE A 108 -8.65 -6.37 -8.82
N PRO A 109 -7.79 -5.68 -9.60
CA PRO A 109 -6.87 -4.69 -9.06
C PRO A 109 -7.58 -3.47 -8.46
N MET A 110 -8.77 -3.07 -8.95
CA MET A 110 -9.53 -1.98 -8.34
C MET A 110 -10.06 -2.34 -6.95
N ALA A 111 -10.54 -3.57 -6.77
CA ALA A 111 -10.96 -4.06 -5.47
C ALA A 111 -9.75 -4.12 -4.51
N PHE A 112 -8.61 -4.65 -4.95
CA PHE A 112 -7.37 -4.65 -4.16
C PHE A 112 -6.90 -3.24 -3.76
N THR A 113 -6.91 -2.31 -4.71
CA THR A 113 -6.65 -0.87 -4.46
C THR A 113 -7.55 -0.34 -3.35
N THR A 114 -8.84 -0.65 -3.41
CA THR A 114 -9.85 -0.19 -2.45
C THR A 114 -9.61 -0.78 -1.07
N THR A 115 -9.25 -2.07 -0.99
CA THR A 115 -8.89 -2.73 0.27
C THR A 115 -7.64 -2.10 0.87
N MET A 116 -6.59 -1.87 0.07
CA MET A 116 -5.33 -1.30 0.54
C MET A 116 -5.44 0.18 0.94
N LEU A 117 -6.21 1.00 0.21
CA LEU A 117 -6.53 2.36 0.64
C LEU A 117 -7.32 2.35 1.96
N SER A 118 -8.30 1.46 2.07
CA SER A 118 -9.09 1.32 3.29
C SER A 118 -8.22 0.87 4.46
N TRP A 119 -7.31 -0.09 4.25
CA TRP A 119 -6.37 -0.53 5.27
C TRP A 119 -5.41 0.59 5.68
N SER A 120 -4.90 1.37 4.72
CA SER A 120 -4.10 2.57 4.97
C SER A 120 -4.81 3.54 5.92
N VAL A 121 -6.09 3.84 5.68
CA VAL A 121 -6.89 4.72 6.54
C VAL A 121 -7.21 4.07 7.89
N ILE A 122 -7.52 2.77 7.94
CA ILE A 122 -7.78 2.06 9.20
C ILE A 122 -6.54 2.04 10.09
N GLU A 123 -5.36 1.83 9.51
CA GLU A 123 -4.14 1.66 10.27
C GLU A 123 -3.49 2.99 10.65
N PHE A 124 -3.47 3.96 9.74
CA PHE A 124 -2.74 5.22 9.90
C PHE A 124 -3.59 6.47 9.66
N GLY A 125 -4.89 6.36 9.39
CA GLY A 125 -5.78 7.51 9.12
C GLY A 125 -5.88 8.52 10.25
N GLY A 126 -5.73 8.09 11.51
CA GLY A 126 -5.63 9.01 12.65
C GLY A 126 -4.42 9.96 12.60
N LEU A 127 -3.44 9.65 11.75
CA LEU A 127 -2.23 10.45 11.53
C LEU A 127 -2.37 11.40 10.32
N MET A 128 -3.37 11.20 9.45
CA MET A 128 -3.50 11.89 8.15
C MET A 128 -3.96 13.34 8.23
N LYS A 129 -4.44 13.82 9.39
CA LYS A 129 -4.91 15.21 9.59
C LYS A 129 -5.84 15.66 8.46
N GLY A 130 -5.51 16.74 7.74
CA GLY A 130 -6.31 17.28 6.64
C GLY A 130 -6.48 16.32 5.45
N GLU A 131 -5.55 15.39 5.25
CA GLU A 131 -5.61 14.43 4.14
C GLU A 131 -6.57 13.26 4.39
N LEU A 132 -7.06 13.08 5.63
CA LEU A 132 -7.98 12.00 5.96
C LEU A 132 -9.26 12.08 5.13
N GLN A 133 -9.77 13.28 4.88
CA GLN A 133 -10.99 13.48 4.11
C GLN A 133 -10.77 13.16 2.62
N ASN A 134 -9.67 13.61 2.03
CA ASN A 134 -9.30 13.29 0.66
C ASN A 134 -9.12 11.77 0.46
N ALA A 135 -8.47 11.09 1.42
CA ALA A 135 -8.31 9.63 1.39
C ALA A 135 -9.66 8.90 1.47
N LYS A 136 -10.59 9.38 2.31
CA LYS A 136 -11.96 8.84 2.39
C LYS A 136 -12.73 9.06 1.10
N GLU A 137 -12.58 10.21 0.44
CA GLU A 137 -13.21 10.47 -0.85
C GLU A 137 -12.67 9.56 -1.95
N ALA A 138 -11.37 9.28 -1.94
CA ALA A 138 -10.77 8.30 -2.84
C ALA A 138 -11.34 6.89 -2.62
N ILE A 139 -11.53 6.47 -1.36
CA ILE A 139 -12.15 5.17 -1.04
C ILE A 139 -13.62 5.17 -1.47
N ARG A 140 -14.38 6.22 -1.16
CA ARG A 140 -15.81 6.33 -1.50
C ARG A 140 -16.04 6.21 -3.01
N TRP A 141 -15.20 6.88 -3.80
CA TRP A 141 -15.29 6.82 -5.26
C TRP A 141 -15.23 5.39 -5.82
N ALA A 142 -14.30 4.58 -5.29
CA ALA A 142 -14.20 3.18 -5.68
C ALA A 142 -15.37 2.36 -5.13
N THR A 143 -15.74 2.53 -3.87
CA THR A 143 -16.82 1.72 -3.27
C THR A 143 -18.20 2.03 -3.86
N ASP A 144 -18.46 3.27 -4.30
CA ASP A 144 -19.68 3.60 -5.03
C ASP A 144 -19.77 2.82 -6.34
N TYR A 145 -18.66 2.66 -7.06
CA TYR A 145 -18.60 1.80 -8.24
C TYR A 145 -18.73 0.31 -7.90
N LEU A 146 -18.04 -0.19 -6.86
CA LEU A 146 -18.15 -1.60 -6.45
C LEU A 146 -19.57 -1.96 -6.01
N LEU A 147 -20.31 -1.03 -5.39
CA LEU A 147 -21.73 -1.19 -5.06
C LEU A 147 -22.61 -1.27 -6.32
N LYS A 148 -22.30 -0.53 -7.38
CA LYS A 148 -22.97 -0.65 -8.68
C LYS A 148 -22.64 -1.98 -9.35
N ALA A 149 -21.36 -2.34 -9.40
CA ALA A 149 -20.87 -3.59 -10.00
C ALA A 149 -21.50 -4.85 -9.38
N THR A 150 -21.82 -4.80 -8.08
CA THR A 150 -22.41 -5.90 -7.29
C THR A 150 -23.91 -5.70 -7.00
N ALA A 151 -24.59 -4.77 -7.70
CA ALA A 151 -25.97 -4.38 -7.38
C ALA A 151 -26.98 -5.53 -7.51
N HIS A 152 -26.72 -6.48 -8.40
CA HIS A 152 -27.54 -7.66 -8.60
C HIS A 152 -26.94 -8.87 -7.86
N PRO A 153 -27.68 -9.50 -6.94
CA PRO A 153 -27.18 -10.67 -6.20
C PRO A 153 -26.65 -11.77 -7.12
N GLY A 154 -25.51 -12.37 -6.76
CA GLY A 154 -24.90 -13.45 -7.54
C GLY A 154 -24.29 -13.02 -8.88
N THR A 155 -24.11 -11.71 -9.13
CA THR A 155 -23.43 -11.22 -10.33
C THR A 155 -22.52 -10.05 -9.98
N ILE A 156 -21.30 -10.06 -10.51
CA ILE A 156 -20.39 -8.91 -10.45
C ILE A 156 -19.97 -8.50 -11.86
N ARG A 157 -20.03 -7.21 -12.16
CA ARG A 157 -19.81 -6.65 -13.51
C ARG A 157 -18.62 -5.69 -13.57
N TYR A 158 -17.86 -5.75 -14.66
CA TYR A 158 -16.71 -4.88 -14.94
C TYR A 158 -16.78 -4.35 -16.37
N VAL A 159 -16.05 -3.27 -16.66
CA VAL A 159 -16.23 -2.51 -17.91
C VAL A 159 -14.91 -2.33 -18.66
N GLY A 160 -14.96 -2.57 -19.97
CA GLY A 160 -13.88 -2.32 -20.93
C GLY A 160 -13.28 -3.61 -21.46
N ASP A 161 -13.17 -3.72 -22.79
CA ASP A 161 -12.40 -4.77 -23.45
C ASP A 161 -10.96 -4.30 -23.60
N ALA A 162 -10.05 -4.89 -22.83
CA ALA A 162 -8.67 -4.48 -22.77
C ALA A 162 -7.94 -4.57 -24.10
N ASN A 163 -8.21 -5.59 -24.92
CA ASN A 163 -7.58 -5.70 -26.23
C ASN A 163 -8.03 -4.57 -27.17
N LYS A 164 -9.28 -4.13 -27.06
CA LYS A 164 -9.80 -3.01 -27.85
C LYS A 164 -9.32 -1.66 -27.33
N ASP A 165 -9.31 -1.46 -26.01
CA ASP A 165 -8.76 -0.26 -25.38
C ASP A 165 -7.27 -0.07 -25.69
N HIS A 166 -6.50 -1.17 -25.64
CA HIS A 166 -5.05 -1.17 -25.87
C HIS A 166 -4.68 -1.06 -27.36
N ALA A 167 -5.61 -1.34 -28.26
CA ALA A 167 -5.45 -1.06 -29.69
C ALA A 167 -5.56 0.45 -30.02
N CYS A 168 -5.88 1.30 -29.03
CA CYS A 168 -6.01 2.74 -29.16
C CYS A 168 -5.13 3.50 -28.17
N TRP A 169 -4.69 4.69 -28.57
CA TRP A 169 -4.03 5.64 -27.68
C TRP A 169 -4.83 6.95 -27.66
N GLU A 170 -5.91 6.96 -26.90
CA GLU A 170 -6.88 8.05 -26.82
C GLU A 170 -7.04 8.54 -25.38
N ARG A 171 -7.36 9.83 -25.20
CA ARG A 171 -7.66 10.36 -23.86
C ARG A 171 -8.98 9.78 -23.36
N PRO A 172 -9.16 9.58 -22.03
CA PRO A 172 -10.38 8.99 -21.49
C PRO A 172 -11.67 9.66 -21.99
N GLU A 173 -11.63 10.97 -22.19
CA GLU A 173 -12.78 11.78 -22.58
C GLU A 173 -13.19 11.61 -24.07
N ASP A 174 -12.27 11.14 -24.92
CA ASP A 174 -12.51 10.94 -26.35
C ASP A 174 -12.86 9.50 -26.73
N MET A 175 -12.86 8.60 -25.74
CA MET A 175 -12.95 7.16 -25.98
C MET A 175 -14.10 6.77 -26.90
N ASP A 176 -13.77 6.06 -27.97
CA ASP A 176 -14.75 5.41 -28.86
C ASP A 176 -14.60 3.89 -28.95
N THR A 177 -13.64 3.33 -28.20
CA THR A 177 -13.48 1.89 -28.05
C THR A 177 -14.70 1.23 -27.40
N PRO A 178 -15.05 -0.02 -27.78
CA PRO A 178 -16.13 -0.76 -27.13
C PRO A 178 -15.94 -0.88 -25.62
N ARG A 179 -16.89 -0.35 -24.86
CA ARG A 179 -16.92 -0.43 -23.38
C ARG A 179 -17.77 -1.61 -22.91
N SER A 180 -17.43 -2.80 -23.42
CA SER A 180 -18.12 -4.06 -23.12
C SER A 180 -18.18 -4.34 -21.63
N VAL A 181 -19.30 -4.91 -21.18
CA VAL A 181 -19.48 -5.33 -19.79
C VAL A 181 -19.22 -6.82 -19.67
N PHE A 182 -18.21 -7.17 -18.88
CA PHE A 182 -17.94 -8.55 -18.49
C PHE A 182 -18.55 -8.84 -17.12
N LYS A 183 -18.91 -10.09 -16.88
CA LYS A 183 -19.49 -10.49 -15.59
C LYS A 183 -19.00 -11.84 -15.13
N ILE A 184 -18.98 -12.01 -13.82
CA ILE A 184 -18.95 -13.30 -13.16
C ILE A 184 -20.31 -13.57 -12.53
N ASP A 185 -20.75 -14.82 -12.58
CA ASP A 185 -21.99 -15.32 -11.99
C ASP A 185 -21.86 -16.81 -11.65
N GLN A 186 -22.95 -17.47 -11.25
CA GLN A 186 -22.90 -18.89 -10.87
C GLN A 186 -22.44 -19.84 -12.00
N ASN A 187 -22.59 -19.44 -13.28
CA ASN A 187 -22.21 -20.25 -14.44
C ASN A 187 -20.79 -19.92 -14.92
N THR A 188 -20.30 -18.72 -14.59
CA THR A 188 -18.92 -18.29 -14.82
C THR A 188 -18.38 -17.71 -13.52
N PRO A 189 -17.98 -18.58 -12.57
CA PRO A 189 -17.53 -18.13 -11.25
C PRO A 189 -16.23 -17.33 -11.35
N GLY A 190 -15.94 -16.58 -10.29
CA GLY A 190 -14.76 -15.75 -10.15
C GLY A 190 -14.50 -15.42 -8.70
N SER A 191 -14.13 -16.43 -7.93
CA SER A 191 -14.07 -16.39 -6.48
C SER A 191 -13.05 -15.38 -5.96
N GLU A 192 -11.89 -15.30 -6.57
CA GLU A 192 -10.82 -14.35 -6.28
C GLU A 192 -11.33 -12.91 -6.41
N VAL A 193 -11.89 -12.54 -7.57
CA VAL A 193 -12.37 -11.17 -7.79
C VAL A 193 -13.57 -10.83 -6.89
N ALA A 194 -14.47 -11.80 -6.68
CA ALA A 194 -15.60 -11.62 -5.78
C ALA A 194 -15.16 -11.47 -4.32
N ALA A 195 -14.26 -12.31 -3.85
CA ALA A 195 -13.76 -12.25 -2.48
C ALA A 195 -12.91 -10.99 -2.24
N GLU A 196 -12.08 -10.55 -3.19
CA GLU A 196 -11.38 -9.26 -3.07
C GLU A 196 -12.38 -8.08 -3.07
N THR A 197 -13.45 -8.14 -3.86
CA THR A 197 -14.53 -7.13 -3.80
C THR A 197 -15.22 -7.13 -2.43
N ALA A 198 -15.44 -8.31 -1.84
CA ALA A 198 -15.97 -8.41 -0.48
C ALA A 198 -15.00 -7.84 0.56
N ALA A 199 -13.70 -8.12 0.43
CA ALA A 199 -12.65 -7.56 1.28
C ALA A 199 -12.63 -6.02 1.21
N ALA A 200 -12.70 -5.46 0.00
CA ALA A 200 -12.74 -4.02 -0.25
C ALA A 200 -13.92 -3.34 0.46
N LEU A 201 -15.13 -3.88 0.26
CA LEU A 201 -16.35 -3.36 0.86
C LEU A 201 -16.34 -3.53 2.39
N ALA A 202 -15.85 -4.67 2.90
CA ALA A 202 -15.72 -4.92 4.34
C ALA A 202 -14.72 -3.96 4.99
N ALA A 203 -13.54 -3.77 4.40
CA ALA A 203 -12.54 -2.83 4.87
C ALA A 203 -13.06 -1.38 4.84
N ALA A 204 -13.66 -0.95 3.73
CA ALA A 204 -14.23 0.39 3.62
C ALA A 204 -15.37 0.64 4.62
N SER A 205 -16.17 -0.39 4.95
CA SER A 205 -17.22 -0.27 5.96
C SER A 205 -16.67 0.20 7.32
N LEU A 206 -15.45 -0.24 7.68
CA LEU A 206 -14.77 0.19 8.91
C LEU A 206 -14.31 1.65 8.87
N VAL A 207 -13.87 2.12 7.69
CA VAL A 207 -13.46 3.52 7.47
C VAL A 207 -14.63 4.48 7.71
N PHE A 208 -15.79 4.16 7.15
CA PHE A 208 -16.99 5.01 7.25
C PHE A 208 -17.80 4.79 8.52
N ARG A 209 -17.50 3.76 9.33
CA ARG A 209 -18.30 3.36 10.50
C ARG A 209 -18.68 4.50 11.45
N ARG A 210 -17.82 5.52 11.60
CA ARG A 210 -18.09 6.68 12.47
C ARG A 210 -18.63 7.89 11.72
N SER A 211 -18.17 8.16 10.50
CA SER A 211 -18.52 9.38 9.76
C SER A 211 -19.77 9.22 8.88
N ASP A 212 -20.12 7.99 8.47
CA ASP A 212 -21.33 7.69 7.70
C ASP A 212 -21.79 6.26 8.02
N ARG A 213 -22.63 6.14 9.05
CA ARG A 213 -23.11 4.84 9.55
C ARG A 213 -24.01 4.12 8.55
N THR A 214 -24.80 4.85 7.76
CA THR A 214 -25.73 4.27 6.79
C THR A 214 -24.94 3.64 5.65
N TYR A 215 -23.98 4.37 5.09
CA TYR A 215 -23.10 3.85 4.05
C TYR A 215 -22.23 2.69 4.56
N SER A 216 -21.67 2.81 5.77
CA SER A 216 -20.92 1.71 6.41
C SER A 216 -21.73 0.41 6.51
N LYS A 217 -23.00 0.48 6.93
CA LYS A 217 -23.89 -0.69 6.98
C LYS A 217 -24.21 -1.25 5.60
N LEU A 218 -24.40 -0.39 4.60
CA LEU A 218 -24.62 -0.81 3.21
C LEU A 218 -23.41 -1.60 2.69
N LEU A 219 -22.20 -1.06 2.85
CA LEU A 219 -20.96 -1.71 2.44
C LEU A 219 -20.78 -3.07 3.13
N ALA A 220 -20.96 -3.13 4.45
CA ALA A 220 -20.82 -4.39 5.20
C ALA A 220 -21.83 -5.46 4.76
N ARG A 221 -23.10 -5.09 4.56
CA ARG A 221 -24.12 -6.03 4.05
C ARG A 221 -23.78 -6.53 2.65
N ARG A 222 -23.34 -5.65 1.76
CA ARG A 222 -22.93 -6.06 0.41
C ARG A 222 -21.72 -6.99 0.47
N ALA A 223 -20.70 -6.66 1.29
CA ALA A 223 -19.53 -7.50 1.48
C ALA A 223 -19.88 -8.93 1.90
N ILE A 224 -20.82 -9.10 2.84
CA ILE A 224 -21.31 -10.41 3.28
C ILE A 224 -21.90 -11.19 2.09
N SER A 225 -22.85 -10.58 1.37
CA SER A 225 -23.51 -11.25 0.24
C SER A 225 -22.56 -11.61 -0.92
N VAL A 226 -21.55 -10.77 -1.15
CA VAL A 226 -20.56 -11.00 -2.22
C VAL A 226 -19.58 -12.10 -1.82
N PHE A 227 -19.17 -12.16 -0.55
CA PHE A 227 -18.35 -13.27 -0.04
C PHE A 227 -19.11 -14.60 -0.06
N GLU A 228 -20.37 -14.62 0.33
CA GLU A 228 -21.21 -15.82 0.24
C GLU A 228 -21.29 -16.35 -1.19
N PHE A 229 -21.42 -15.47 -2.19
CA PHE A 229 -21.33 -15.85 -3.60
C PHE A 229 -19.96 -16.44 -3.95
N ALA A 230 -18.86 -15.76 -3.57
CA ALA A 230 -17.50 -16.19 -3.87
C ALA A 230 -17.17 -17.59 -3.31
N ASP A 231 -17.60 -17.84 -2.07
CA ASP A 231 -17.34 -19.09 -1.35
C ASP A 231 -18.25 -20.23 -1.80
N LYS A 232 -19.50 -19.93 -2.16
CA LYS A 232 -20.47 -20.92 -2.65
C LYS A 232 -20.18 -21.39 -4.07
N HIS A 233 -19.74 -20.48 -4.95
CA HIS A 233 -19.47 -20.76 -6.36
C HIS A 233 -17.97 -20.67 -6.64
N ARG A 234 -17.21 -21.66 -6.14
CA ARG A 234 -15.75 -21.66 -6.21
C ARG A 234 -15.24 -21.87 -7.64
N GLY A 235 -14.41 -20.93 -8.12
CA GLY A 235 -13.71 -21.08 -9.39
C GLY A 235 -13.03 -19.79 -9.85
N ALA A 236 -11.91 -19.95 -10.56
CA ALA A 236 -11.16 -18.86 -11.15
C ALA A 236 -11.94 -18.18 -12.29
N TYR A 237 -12.06 -16.86 -12.26
CA TYR A 237 -12.70 -16.07 -13.33
C TYR A 237 -11.95 -16.20 -14.65
N SER A 238 -10.65 -16.46 -14.58
CA SER A 238 -9.81 -16.74 -15.73
C SER A 238 -10.22 -18.05 -16.44
N THR A 239 -11.06 -18.90 -15.85
CA THR A 239 -11.62 -20.09 -16.53
C THR A 239 -12.60 -19.70 -17.63
N GLY A 240 -13.53 -18.77 -17.35
CA GLY A 240 -14.55 -18.35 -18.32
C GLY A 240 -14.25 -17.03 -19.02
N LEU A 241 -13.42 -16.17 -18.41
CA LEU A 241 -13.11 -14.84 -18.91
C LEU A 241 -11.67 -14.70 -19.43
N ARG A 242 -10.91 -15.80 -19.56
CA ARG A 242 -9.48 -15.79 -19.95
C ARG A 242 -9.17 -14.81 -21.08
N LYS A 243 -9.95 -14.85 -22.16
CA LYS A 243 -9.75 -14.03 -23.36
C LYS A 243 -9.80 -12.52 -23.10
N TYR A 244 -10.49 -12.09 -22.05
CA TYR A 244 -10.72 -10.69 -21.72
C TYR A 244 -9.84 -10.20 -20.57
N VAL A 245 -9.41 -11.11 -19.68
CA VAL A 245 -8.66 -10.75 -18.47
C VAL A 245 -7.17 -11.12 -18.57
N CYS A 246 -6.80 -12.11 -19.38
CA CYS A 246 -5.41 -12.46 -19.66
C CYS A 246 -4.92 -11.84 -20.97
N PRO A 247 -3.65 -11.38 -21.06
CA PRO A 247 -2.58 -11.53 -20.05
C PRO A 247 -2.54 -10.45 -18.96
N PHE A 248 -3.56 -9.59 -18.87
CA PHE A 248 -3.53 -8.38 -18.03
C PHE A 248 -3.58 -8.69 -16.52
N TYR A 249 -4.64 -9.34 -16.06
CA TYR A 249 -4.88 -9.70 -14.67
C TYR A 249 -5.32 -11.16 -14.59
N CYS A 250 -4.50 -12.11 -15.04
CA CYS A 250 -4.84 -13.52 -14.84
C CYS A 250 -4.90 -13.87 -13.35
N ASP A 251 -5.67 -14.90 -13.01
CA ASP A 251 -5.53 -15.55 -11.70
C ASP A 251 -4.29 -16.45 -11.74
N TYR A 252 -3.25 -16.10 -10.98
CA TYR A 252 -2.03 -16.91 -10.87
C TYR A 252 -1.90 -17.63 -9.52
N SER A 253 -2.33 -17.01 -8.41
CA SER A 253 -2.27 -17.59 -7.07
C SER A 253 -3.44 -18.51 -6.71
N GLY A 254 -4.52 -18.49 -7.51
CA GLY A 254 -5.79 -19.11 -7.16
C GLY A 254 -6.66 -18.17 -6.32
N TYR A 255 -7.86 -18.64 -5.94
CA TYR A 255 -8.83 -17.87 -5.14
C TYR A 255 -8.73 -18.10 -3.62
N GLN A 256 -7.83 -18.98 -3.21
CA GLN A 256 -7.72 -19.47 -1.84
C GLN A 256 -7.36 -18.32 -0.89
N ASP A 257 -6.39 -17.50 -1.29
CA ASP A 257 -5.96 -16.35 -0.51
C ASP A 257 -7.01 -15.28 -0.40
N GLU A 258 -7.80 -14.99 -1.43
CA GLU A 258 -8.86 -13.99 -1.34
C GLU A 258 -9.99 -14.48 -0.44
N LEU A 259 -10.34 -15.77 -0.46
CA LEU A 259 -11.33 -16.30 0.49
C LEU A 259 -10.86 -16.12 1.94
N LEU A 260 -9.60 -16.44 2.23
CA LEU A 260 -9.00 -16.24 3.55
C LEU A 260 -8.93 -14.75 3.93
N TRP A 261 -8.52 -13.90 2.99
CA TRP A 261 -8.39 -12.46 3.13
C TRP A 261 -9.72 -11.75 3.36
N ALA A 262 -10.73 -12.08 2.56
CA ALA A 262 -12.08 -11.56 2.69
C ALA A 262 -12.72 -11.99 4.01
N ALA A 263 -12.55 -13.26 4.42
CA ALA A 263 -12.99 -13.73 5.72
C ALA A 263 -12.32 -12.95 6.86
N ALA A 264 -11.01 -12.66 6.76
CA ALA A 264 -10.30 -11.84 7.74
C ALA A 264 -10.85 -10.41 7.84
N TRP A 265 -11.16 -9.77 6.72
CA TRP A 265 -11.78 -8.44 6.71
C TRP A 265 -13.23 -8.46 7.22
N LEU A 266 -14.01 -9.46 6.87
CA LEU A 266 -15.38 -9.63 7.33
C LEU A 266 -15.44 -9.91 8.83
N GLN A 267 -14.54 -10.76 9.36
CA GLN A 267 -14.36 -10.95 10.81
C GLN A 267 -14.10 -9.60 11.49
N LYS A 268 -13.19 -8.80 10.92
CA LYS A 268 -12.81 -7.51 11.50
C LYS A 268 -13.94 -6.48 11.43
N ALA A 269 -14.69 -6.46 10.33
CA ALA A 269 -15.76 -5.50 10.07
C ALA A 269 -17.01 -5.80 10.91
N THR A 270 -17.41 -7.07 10.95
CA THR A 270 -18.70 -7.50 11.52
C THR A 270 -18.59 -8.02 12.94
N LYS A 271 -17.42 -8.56 13.34
CA LYS A 271 -17.23 -9.37 14.55
C LYS A 271 -18.14 -10.60 14.62
N ASN A 272 -18.72 -11.04 13.49
CA ASN A 272 -19.54 -12.23 13.44
C ASN A 272 -18.63 -13.47 13.63
N PRO A 273 -18.92 -14.35 14.62
CA PRO A 273 -18.12 -15.54 14.88
C PRO A 273 -18.03 -16.50 13.68
N THR A 274 -18.99 -16.48 12.76
CA THR A 274 -18.96 -17.31 11.54
C THR A 274 -17.66 -17.15 10.76
N TYR A 275 -17.15 -15.92 10.61
CA TYR A 275 -15.91 -15.67 9.86
C TYR A 275 -14.67 -16.11 10.62
N LEU A 276 -14.66 -15.98 11.94
CA LEU A 276 -13.55 -16.52 12.74
C LEU A 276 -13.51 -18.05 12.65
N ASN A 277 -14.66 -18.71 12.75
CA ASN A 277 -14.78 -20.15 12.57
C ASN A 277 -14.35 -20.58 11.16
N TYR A 278 -14.74 -19.81 10.12
CA TYR A 278 -14.32 -20.06 8.75
C TYR A 278 -12.79 -19.99 8.61
N ILE A 279 -12.14 -18.97 9.16
CA ILE A 279 -10.67 -18.80 9.14
C ILE A 279 -9.97 -19.97 9.86
N GLN A 280 -10.51 -20.41 10.99
CA GLN A 280 -9.93 -21.52 11.76
C GLN A 280 -10.09 -22.86 11.04
N ALA A 281 -11.26 -23.11 10.45
CA ALA A 281 -11.57 -24.36 9.78
C ALA A 281 -10.88 -24.48 8.41
N ASN A 282 -10.78 -23.37 7.67
CA ASN A 282 -10.30 -23.39 6.29
C ASN A 282 -8.89 -22.85 6.12
N GLY A 283 -8.29 -22.19 7.12
CA GLY A 283 -7.01 -21.47 6.97
C GLY A 283 -5.90 -22.31 6.35
N GLN A 284 -5.70 -23.56 6.80
CA GLN A 284 -4.69 -24.45 6.23
C GLN A 284 -4.98 -24.83 4.78
N ILE A 285 -6.24 -25.15 4.47
CA ILE A 285 -6.69 -25.53 3.11
C ILE A 285 -6.58 -24.33 2.15
N LEU A 286 -6.79 -23.11 2.67
CA LEU A 286 -6.70 -21.86 1.94
C LEU A 286 -5.28 -21.25 1.99
N GLY A 287 -4.23 -22.07 2.17
CA GLY A 287 -2.85 -21.61 2.01
C GLY A 287 -2.32 -20.65 3.09
N ALA A 288 -2.91 -20.61 4.30
CA ALA A 288 -2.42 -19.75 5.38
C ALA A 288 -0.91 -19.92 5.67
N ALA A 289 -0.35 -21.10 5.38
CA ALA A 289 1.06 -21.45 5.55
C ALA A 289 1.88 -21.52 4.22
N GLU A 290 1.29 -21.16 3.07
CA GLU A 290 1.94 -21.15 1.75
C GLU A 290 3.29 -20.41 1.75
N PHE A 291 4.29 -20.94 1.05
CA PHE A 291 5.64 -20.35 1.04
C PHE A 291 5.76 -19.13 0.12
N ASP A 292 4.83 -18.94 -0.82
CA ASP A 292 4.82 -17.73 -1.62
C ASP A 292 4.56 -16.52 -0.69
N ASN A 293 5.53 -15.62 -0.71
CA ASN A 293 5.60 -14.43 0.12
C ASN A 293 5.42 -13.15 -0.73
N THR A 294 4.82 -13.29 -1.91
CA THR A 294 4.34 -12.14 -2.68
C THR A 294 3.08 -11.54 -2.05
N PHE A 295 2.95 -10.22 -2.16
CA PHE A 295 1.74 -9.51 -1.78
C PHE A 295 1.43 -8.43 -2.80
N GLY A 296 0.29 -8.57 -3.47
CA GLY A 296 -0.13 -7.68 -4.54
C GLY A 296 -1.60 -7.90 -4.90
N TRP A 297 -1.99 -7.40 -6.08
CA TRP A 297 -3.35 -7.55 -6.57
C TRP A 297 -3.77 -9.01 -6.81
N ASP A 298 -2.83 -9.94 -6.97
CA ASP A 298 -3.06 -11.37 -7.20
C ASP A 298 -2.96 -12.16 -5.89
N ASN A 299 -1.81 -12.20 -5.20
CA ASN A 299 -1.66 -12.96 -3.95
C ASN A 299 -1.88 -12.12 -2.66
N LYS A 300 -2.77 -12.54 -1.77
CA LYS A 300 -3.17 -11.89 -0.50
C LYS A 300 -2.72 -12.65 0.75
N HIS A 301 -2.10 -13.82 0.64
CA HIS A 301 -1.73 -14.67 1.77
C HIS A 301 -0.94 -13.90 2.84
N VAL A 302 0.09 -13.16 2.43
CA VAL A 302 0.91 -12.36 3.35
C VAL A 302 0.09 -11.26 4.04
N GLY A 303 -0.77 -10.57 3.29
CA GLY A 303 -1.68 -9.57 3.84
C GLY A 303 -2.59 -10.17 4.92
N ALA A 304 -3.20 -11.32 4.63
CA ALA A 304 -4.05 -12.06 5.57
C ALA A 304 -3.30 -12.49 6.83
N ARG A 305 -2.08 -13.03 6.70
CA ARG A 305 -1.22 -13.40 7.85
C ARG A 305 -0.95 -12.21 8.76
N ILE A 306 -0.52 -11.08 8.19
CA ILE A 306 -0.23 -9.86 8.94
C ILE A 306 -1.50 -9.32 9.60
N LEU A 307 -2.63 -9.29 8.88
CA LEU A 307 -3.91 -8.83 9.42
C LEU A 307 -4.41 -9.69 10.58
N LEU A 308 -4.37 -11.02 10.44
CA LEU A 308 -4.83 -11.97 11.46
C LEU A 308 -3.86 -12.06 12.65
N SER A 309 -2.56 -11.89 12.43
CA SER A 309 -1.59 -11.76 13.53
C SER A 309 -1.93 -10.61 14.47
N LYS A 310 -2.55 -9.53 13.99
CA LYS A 310 -3.05 -8.42 14.82
C LYS A 310 -4.07 -8.91 15.84
N ALA A 311 -4.99 -9.79 15.43
CA ALA A 311 -6.04 -10.32 16.30
C ALA A 311 -5.41 -11.19 17.41
N PHE A 312 -4.40 -11.99 17.10
CA PHE A 312 -3.62 -12.72 18.11
C PHE A 312 -2.85 -11.77 19.04
N LEU A 313 -2.01 -10.89 18.47
CA LEU A 313 -1.07 -10.04 19.20
C LEU A 313 -1.75 -9.02 20.12
N ILE A 314 -2.78 -8.35 19.60
CA ILE A 314 -3.41 -7.19 20.24
C ILE A 314 -4.74 -7.59 20.86
N GLN A 315 -5.57 -8.34 20.13
CA GLN A 315 -6.93 -8.70 20.59
C GLN A 315 -6.95 -10.01 21.40
N LYS A 316 -5.80 -10.68 21.53
CA LYS A 316 -5.60 -11.91 22.32
C LYS A 316 -6.48 -13.07 21.88
N VAL A 317 -6.83 -13.13 20.60
CA VAL A 317 -7.53 -14.28 20.00
C VAL A 317 -6.54 -15.44 19.83
N ARG A 318 -6.43 -16.28 20.87
CA ARG A 318 -5.40 -17.33 20.98
C ARG A 318 -5.42 -18.34 19.83
N SER A 319 -6.59 -18.63 19.28
CA SER A 319 -6.73 -19.58 18.17
C SER A 319 -6.04 -19.15 16.88
N LEU A 320 -5.68 -17.87 16.74
CA LEU A 320 -4.97 -17.34 15.56
C LEU A 320 -3.45 -17.28 15.75
N HIS A 321 -2.89 -18.02 16.71
CA HIS A 321 -1.45 -17.99 17.00
C HIS A 321 -0.57 -18.35 15.80
N ASP A 322 -0.97 -19.31 14.97
CA ASP A 322 -0.24 -19.75 13.78
C ASP A 322 -0.01 -18.61 12.78
N TYR A 323 -0.99 -17.70 12.64
CA TYR A 323 -0.86 -16.53 11.77
C TYR A 323 0.25 -15.57 12.19
N LYS A 324 0.60 -15.54 13.48
CA LYS A 324 1.81 -14.82 13.91
C LYS A 324 3.07 -15.55 13.44
N GLY A 325 3.13 -16.87 13.53
CA GLY A 325 4.24 -17.66 13.01
C GLY A 325 4.41 -17.47 11.49
N HIS A 326 3.31 -17.48 10.74
CA HIS A 326 3.34 -17.22 9.29
C HIS A 326 3.75 -15.77 8.96
N ALA A 327 3.28 -14.79 9.73
CA ALA A 327 3.72 -13.40 9.60
C ALA A 327 5.22 -13.25 9.90
N ASP A 328 5.73 -13.90 10.95
CA ASP A 328 7.16 -13.93 11.28
C ASP A 328 7.98 -14.55 10.15
N SER A 329 7.51 -15.65 9.56
CA SER A 329 8.16 -16.31 8.41
C SER A 329 8.30 -15.36 7.21
N PHE A 330 7.22 -14.64 6.87
CA PHE A 330 7.28 -13.59 5.84
C PHE A 330 8.33 -12.53 6.16
N ILE A 331 8.36 -12.01 7.40
CA ILE A 331 9.39 -11.05 7.81
C ILE A 331 10.79 -11.66 7.62
N CYS A 332 11.00 -12.90 8.04
CA CYS A 332 12.31 -13.53 7.90
C CYS A 332 12.75 -13.75 6.45
N SER A 333 11.82 -13.89 5.50
CA SER A 333 12.16 -14.05 4.08
C SER A 333 12.58 -12.73 3.41
N ILE A 334 12.07 -11.58 3.88
CA ILE A 334 12.31 -10.29 3.21
C ILE A 334 13.40 -9.40 3.84
N ILE A 335 13.90 -9.75 5.03
CA ILE A 335 14.84 -8.91 5.77
C ILE A 335 16.28 -9.17 5.30
N PRO A 336 16.99 -8.16 4.77
CA PRO A 336 18.38 -8.31 4.35
C PRO A 336 19.27 -8.85 5.48
N GLY A 337 20.04 -9.89 5.18
CA GLY A 337 20.96 -10.53 6.11
C GLY A 337 20.32 -11.43 7.17
N ALA A 338 19.02 -11.74 7.07
CA ALA A 338 18.42 -12.82 7.87
C ALA A 338 18.77 -14.19 7.28
N SER A 339 18.92 -15.22 8.12
CA SER A 339 19.38 -16.57 7.73
C SER A 339 18.53 -17.25 6.65
N TYR A 340 17.25 -16.87 6.53
CA TYR A 340 16.29 -17.44 5.58
C TYR A 340 15.80 -16.41 4.56
N SER A 341 16.53 -15.31 4.38
CA SER A 341 16.10 -14.28 3.43
C SER A 341 16.22 -14.78 2.00
N SER A 342 15.13 -14.67 1.24
CA SER A 342 15.05 -14.99 -0.19
C SER A 342 14.73 -13.76 -1.05
N ALA A 343 14.52 -12.60 -0.44
CA ALA A 343 14.26 -11.36 -1.14
C ALA A 343 15.51 -10.86 -1.88
N GLN A 344 15.30 -10.39 -3.11
CA GLN A 344 16.33 -9.74 -3.90
C GLN A 344 16.25 -8.23 -3.69
N TYR A 345 17.40 -7.58 -3.73
CA TYR A 345 17.51 -6.13 -3.70
C TYR A 345 18.43 -5.68 -4.83
N THR A 346 18.09 -4.58 -5.48
CA THR A 346 18.97 -3.93 -6.47
C THR A 346 20.27 -3.45 -5.79
N PRO A 347 21.34 -3.16 -6.55
CA PRO A 347 22.55 -2.53 -6.01
C PRO A 347 22.28 -1.25 -5.18
N GLY A 348 21.31 -0.43 -5.59
CA GLY A 348 20.84 0.76 -4.86
C GLY A 348 20.01 0.45 -3.61
N GLY A 349 19.60 -0.79 -3.41
CA GLY A 349 18.92 -1.28 -2.22
C GLY A 349 17.40 -1.22 -2.26
N LEU A 350 16.81 -1.20 -3.45
CA LEU A 350 15.37 -1.36 -3.66
C LEU A 350 15.00 -2.84 -3.62
N LEU A 351 13.91 -3.19 -2.93
CA LEU A 351 13.32 -4.51 -2.99
C LEU A 351 12.92 -4.83 -4.43
N PHE A 352 13.46 -5.90 -4.99
CA PHE A 352 13.21 -6.31 -6.35
C PHE A 352 12.53 -7.68 -6.38
N LYS A 353 11.33 -7.75 -6.95
CA LYS A 353 10.53 -8.98 -7.02
C LYS A 353 10.28 -9.43 -8.45
N MET A 354 10.00 -8.52 -9.36
CA MET A 354 9.79 -8.79 -10.78
C MET A 354 10.09 -7.55 -11.61
N ASN A 355 10.25 -7.69 -12.93
CA ASN A 355 10.56 -6.57 -13.82
C ASN A 355 9.37 -5.61 -13.93
N ASP A 356 8.19 -6.16 -14.24
CA ASP A 356 7.00 -5.38 -14.51
C ASP A 356 6.38 -4.85 -13.20
N SER A 357 6.18 -3.54 -13.11
CA SER A 357 5.47 -2.92 -11.98
C SER A 357 6.05 -3.27 -10.60
N ASN A 358 7.37 -3.42 -10.48
CA ASN A 358 8.05 -3.79 -9.23
C ASN A 358 7.65 -2.93 -8.02
N MET A 359 7.34 -1.64 -8.24
CA MET A 359 6.91 -0.73 -7.18
C MET A 359 5.66 -1.19 -6.43
N GLN A 360 4.80 -2.04 -7.01
CA GLN A 360 3.72 -2.68 -6.26
C GLN A 360 4.26 -3.38 -5.00
N TYR A 361 5.30 -4.19 -5.14
CA TYR A 361 5.85 -4.98 -4.04
C TYR A 361 6.62 -4.09 -3.05
N VAL A 362 7.25 -3.03 -3.54
CA VAL A 362 7.96 -2.05 -2.71
C VAL A 362 6.99 -1.33 -1.80
N THR A 363 5.88 -0.80 -2.33
CA THR A 363 4.90 -0.04 -1.56
C THR A 363 4.06 -0.94 -0.66
N SER A 364 3.62 -2.11 -1.16
CA SER A 364 2.84 -3.07 -0.38
C SER A 364 3.65 -3.66 0.79
N THR A 365 4.91 -4.05 0.55
CA THR A 365 5.80 -4.57 1.59
C THR A 365 6.14 -3.50 2.62
N SER A 366 6.43 -2.27 2.19
CA SER A 366 6.68 -1.15 3.11
C SER A 366 5.51 -0.91 4.05
N PHE A 367 4.28 -0.97 3.53
CA PHE A 367 3.06 -0.85 4.33
C PHE A 367 2.92 -2.00 5.34
N LEU A 368 3.14 -3.25 4.91
CA LEU A 368 3.06 -4.43 5.79
C LEU A 368 4.11 -4.39 6.90
N LEU A 369 5.35 -4.01 6.58
CA LEU A 369 6.44 -3.84 7.55
C LEU A 369 6.06 -2.83 8.64
N LEU A 370 5.49 -1.69 8.27
CA LEU A 370 5.04 -0.68 9.24
C LEU A 370 3.86 -1.16 10.08
N SER A 371 2.87 -1.79 9.44
CA SER A 371 1.70 -2.35 10.12
C SER A 371 2.12 -3.39 11.15
N TYR A 372 2.99 -4.32 10.76
CA TYR A 372 3.46 -5.37 11.67
C TYR A 372 4.37 -4.82 12.77
N ALA A 373 5.25 -3.86 12.45
CA ALA A 373 6.04 -3.15 13.46
C ALA A 373 5.15 -2.49 14.52
N LYS A 374 4.01 -1.91 14.13
CA LYS A 374 3.03 -1.34 15.06
C LYS A 374 2.42 -2.41 15.96
N TYR A 375 2.08 -3.59 15.42
CA TYR A 375 1.49 -4.69 16.19
C TYR A 375 2.49 -5.26 17.20
N LEU A 376 3.71 -5.55 16.74
CA LEU A 376 4.81 -6.02 17.58
C LEU A 376 5.18 -5.02 18.68
N THR A 377 5.19 -3.71 18.36
CA THR A 377 5.44 -2.66 19.37
C THR A 377 4.37 -2.68 20.46
N THR A 378 3.10 -2.79 20.07
CA THR A 378 1.96 -2.84 21.00
C THR A 378 2.02 -4.09 21.88
N ALA A 379 2.38 -5.24 21.29
CA ALA A 379 2.50 -6.51 22.00
C ALA A 379 3.83 -6.68 22.76
N ARG A 380 4.77 -5.74 22.63
CA ARG A 380 6.15 -5.82 23.16
C ARG A 380 6.90 -7.08 22.71
N GLN A 381 6.75 -7.42 21.43
CA GLN A 381 7.38 -8.60 20.83
C GLN A 381 8.35 -8.22 19.70
N VAL A 382 9.16 -9.20 19.31
CA VAL A 382 10.10 -9.16 18.18
C VAL A 382 9.89 -10.40 17.31
N VAL A 383 10.46 -10.40 16.11
CA VAL A 383 10.53 -11.58 15.25
C VAL A 383 11.89 -12.24 15.45
N ASN A 384 11.94 -13.58 15.51
CA ASN A 384 13.20 -14.33 15.56
C ASN A 384 13.43 -15.04 14.23
N CYS A 385 14.48 -14.65 13.51
CA CYS A 385 14.85 -15.22 12.22
C CYS A 385 16.16 -16.00 12.37
N GLY A 386 16.06 -17.26 12.78
CA GLY A 386 17.22 -18.16 12.89
C GLY A 386 18.31 -17.65 13.83
N GLY A 387 17.93 -17.11 15.00
CA GLY A 387 18.86 -16.56 15.99
C GLY A 387 19.05 -15.05 15.91
N THR A 388 18.58 -14.40 14.84
CA THR A 388 18.61 -12.93 14.72
C THR A 388 17.27 -12.32 15.11
N ALA A 389 17.28 -11.46 16.14
CA ALA A 389 16.09 -10.72 16.54
C ALA A 389 15.83 -9.51 15.61
N ILE A 390 14.68 -9.52 14.92
CA ILE A 390 14.22 -8.40 14.10
C ILE A 390 13.24 -7.56 14.92
N THR A 391 13.68 -6.35 15.27
CA THR A 391 12.90 -5.43 16.10
C THR A 391 11.93 -4.59 15.27
N PRO A 392 10.84 -4.06 15.88
CA PRO A 392 9.97 -3.10 15.22
C PRO A 392 10.71 -1.86 14.69
N LYS A 393 11.82 -1.44 15.33
CA LYS A 393 12.66 -0.34 14.84
C LYS A 393 13.33 -0.70 13.51
N ARG A 394 13.82 -1.93 13.36
CA ARG A 394 14.44 -2.42 12.11
C ARG A 394 13.43 -2.49 10.97
N LEU A 395 12.23 -3.00 11.23
CA LEU A 395 11.14 -3.03 10.23
C LEU A 395 10.79 -1.62 9.72
N ARG A 396 10.67 -0.65 10.64
CA ARG A 396 10.42 0.76 10.29
C ARG A 396 11.54 1.39 9.47
N ALA A 397 12.79 1.07 9.80
CA ALA A 397 13.94 1.58 9.07
C ALA A 397 13.99 1.04 7.63
N ILE A 398 13.67 -0.24 7.43
CA ILE A 398 13.62 -0.86 6.10
C ILE A 398 12.49 -0.26 5.27
N ALA A 399 11.28 -0.16 5.83
CA ALA A 399 10.16 0.49 5.14
C ALA A 399 10.48 1.95 4.76
N LYS A 400 11.10 2.72 5.68
CA LYS A 400 11.56 4.08 5.37
C LYS A 400 12.55 4.08 4.20
N ARG A 401 13.56 3.20 4.21
CA ARG A 401 14.57 3.13 3.14
C ARG A 401 13.94 2.86 1.77
N GLN A 402 12.93 2.00 1.70
CA GLN A 402 12.21 1.73 0.45
C GLN A 402 11.44 2.96 -0.05
N VAL A 403 10.78 3.69 0.85
CA VAL A 403 10.08 4.94 0.50
C VAL A 403 11.05 6.06 0.14
N ASP A 404 12.17 6.18 0.85
CA ASP A 404 13.22 7.15 0.53
C ASP A 404 13.79 6.88 -0.87
N TYR A 405 14.05 5.61 -1.20
CA TYR A 405 14.49 5.20 -2.54
C TYR A 405 13.47 5.63 -3.59
N LEU A 406 12.18 5.35 -3.37
CA LEU A 406 11.08 5.77 -4.26
C LEU A 406 11.05 7.29 -4.43
N LEU A 407 11.32 8.07 -3.38
CA LEU A 407 11.27 9.53 -3.40
C LEU A 407 12.56 10.22 -3.87
N GLY A 408 13.64 9.46 -4.13
CA GLY A 408 14.85 9.98 -4.77
C GLY A 408 16.18 9.55 -4.16
N ASP A 409 16.21 8.81 -3.04
CA ASP A 409 17.43 8.28 -2.43
C ASP A 409 17.89 6.99 -3.14
N ASN A 410 18.04 7.09 -4.46
CA ASN A 410 18.46 6.02 -5.37
C ASN A 410 19.67 6.46 -6.22
N PRO A 411 20.30 5.54 -6.98
CA PRO A 411 21.47 5.88 -7.81
C PRO A 411 21.23 6.98 -8.83
N LEU A 412 19.99 7.13 -9.34
CA LEU A 412 19.63 8.16 -10.31
C LEU A 412 19.30 9.52 -9.68
N LYS A 413 19.22 9.62 -8.35
CA LYS A 413 18.79 10.85 -7.64
C LYS A 413 17.49 11.42 -8.21
N MET A 414 16.55 10.53 -8.48
CA MET A 414 15.31 10.81 -9.19
C MET A 414 14.15 10.22 -8.41
N SER A 415 13.13 11.02 -8.11
CA SER A 415 11.87 10.49 -7.58
C SER A 415 11.21 9.59 -8.64
N TYR A 416 10.62 8.49 -8.22
CA TYR A 416 9.71 7.66 -9.04
C TYR A 416 8.24 8.01 -8.80
N MET A 417 7.97 9.05 -8.01
CA MET A 417 6.66 9.71 -7.90
C MET A 417 6.63 10.97 -8.78
N VAL A 418 5.72 11.01 -9.74
CA VAL A 418 5.54 12.15 -10.66
C VAL A 418 5.17 13.43 -9.89
N GLY A 419 5.88 14.52 -10.20
CA GLY A 419 5.68 15.82 -9.56
C GLY A 419 6.29 15.96 -8.16
N TYR A 420 7.00 14.94 -7.66
CA TYR A 420 7.70 15.02 -6.37
C TYR A 420 9.20 15.26 -6.56
N GLY A 421 9.75 16.18 -5.78
CA GLY A 421 11.17 16.55 -5.84
C GLY A 421 11.56 17.29 -7.14
N PRO A 422 12.85 17.62 -7.30
CA PRO A 422 13.35 18.40 -8.44
C PRO A 422 13.47 17.58 -9.73
N ARG A 423 13.53 16.24 -9.64
CA ARG A 423 13.68 15.32 -10.77
C ARG A 423 12.74 14.13 -10.60
N TYR A 424 11.85 13.93 -11.57
CA TYR A 424 10.82 12.88 -11.59
C TYR A 424 10.50 12.48 -13.05
N PRO A 425 9.80 11.36 -13.31
CA PRO A 425 9.55 10.86 -14.67
C PRO A 425 8.64 11.82 -15.42
N GLN A 426 9.02 12.15 -16.65
CA GLN A 426 8.27 13.09 -17.49
C GLN A 426 7.46 12.40 -18.58
N ARG A 427 7.72 11.12 -18.84
CA ARG A 427 7.16 10.38 -19.99
C ARG A 427 6.54 9.07 -19.54
N ILE A 428 5.71 9.12 -18.50
CA ILE A 428 5.00 7.94 -17.99
C ILE A 428 4.04 7.35 -19.04
N HIS A 429 3.90 6.03 -19.04
CA HIS A 429 2.95 5.30 -19.89
C HIS A 429 1.53 5.53 -19.39
N HIS A 430 0.92 6.64 -19.81
CA HIS A 430 -0.45 6.99 -19.40
C HIS A 430 -1.14 7.87 -20.43
N ARG A 431 -2.28 7.41 -20.96
CA ARG A 431 -3.03 8.09 -22.04
C ARG A 431 -3.45 9.51 -21.68
N GLY A 432 -4.18 9.67 -20.58
CA GLY A 432 -4.62 10.99 -20.09
C GLY A 432 -3.49 11.97 -19.76
N SER A 433 -2.34 11.48 -19.30
CA SER A 433 -1.16 12.30 -19.01
C SER A 433 -0.45 12.73 -20.30
N SER A 434 -0.30 11.80 -21.25
CA SER A 434 0.49 11.98 -22.47
C SER A 434 -0.21 12.79 -23.56
N LEU A 435 -1.53 12.74 -23.65
CA LEU A 435 -2.31 13.47 -24.66
C LEU A 435 -2.75 14.85 -24.13
N PRO A 436 -2.85 15.89 -24.97
CA PRO A 436 -3.35 17.18 -24.53
C PRO A 436 -4.79 17.07 -24.02
N SER A 437 -5.09 17.75 -22.91
CA SER A 437 -6.43 17.76 -22.32
C SER A 437 -7.48 18.35 -23.28
N ILE A 438 -8.76 18.05 -23.03
CA ILE A 438 -9.88 18.69 -23.77
C ILE A 438 -9.78 20.22 -23.74
N ALA A 439 -9.34 20.80 -22.63
CA ALA A 439 -9.22 22.25 -22.51
C ALA A 439 -8.14 22.83 -23.44
N ALA A 440 -7.02 22.11 -23.62
CA ALA A 440 -5.92 22.54 -24.48
C ALA A 440 -6.13 22.16 -25.96
N HIS A 441 -6.85 21.07 -26.23
CA HIS A 441 -7.15 20.58 -27.57
C HIS A 441 -8.61 20.08 -27.63
N PRO A 442 -9.60 20.95 -27.86
CA PRO A 442 -11.02 20.58 -27.79
C PRO A 442 -11.49 19.56 -28.84
N ALA A 443 -10.78 19.49 -29.97
CA ALA A 443 -11.09 18.51 -31.00
C ALA A 443 -10.82 17.07 -30.51
N LYS A 444 -11.60 16.12 -31.01
CA LYS A 444 -11.43 14.70 -30.69
C LYS A 444 -10.12 14.15 -31.27
N ILE A 445 -9.33 13.50 -30.43
CA ILE A 445 -8.15 12.72 -30.81
C ILE A 445 -8.61 11.31 -31.16
N GLN A 446 -8.46 10.93 -32.44
CA GLN A 446 -8.87 9.62 -32.92
C GLN A 446 -7.95 8.50 -32.38
N CYS A 447 -8.51 7.32 -32.12
CA CYS A 447 -7.83 6.11 -31.60
C CYS A 447 -6.37 5.94 -32.05
N SER A 448 -6.09 5.88 -33.36
CA SER A 448 -4.74 5.63 -33.87
C SER A 448 -3.81 6.85 -33.85
N SER A 449 -4.36 8.06 -33.77
CA SER A 449 -3.59 9.30 -33.89
C SER A 449 -2.67 9.53 -32.69
N GLY A 450 -3.10 9.11 -31.49
CA GLY A 450 -2.30 9.30 -30.28
C GLY A 450 -1.07 8.38 -30.18
N PHE A 451 -0.92 7.35 -31.01
CA PHE A 451 0.30 6.54 -31.01
C PHE A 451 1.55 7.33 -31.44
N SER A 452 1.36 8.40 -32.22
CA SER A 452 2.44 9.35 -32.51
C SER A 452 2.96 10.02 -31.23
N VAL A 453 2.05 10.37 -30.33
CA VAL A 453 2.36 10.88 -28.99
C VAL A 453 2.95 9.78 -28.12
N MET A 454 2.44 8.55 -28.17
CA MET A 454 3.01 7.41 -27.44
C MET A 454 4.54 7.30 -27.67
N ARG A 455 4.98 7.43 -28.93
CA ARG A 455 6.38 7.29 -29.37
C ARG A 455 7.22 8.58 -29.25
N SER A 456 6.59 9.71 -28.92
CA SER A 456 7.26 11.01 -28.82
C SER A 456 8.26 11.06 -27.66
N GLN A 457 9.36 11.80 -27.86
CA GLN A 457 10.34 12.07 -26.80
C GLN A 457 9.95 13.27 -25.92
N SER A 458 8.90 14.01 -26.27
CA SER A 458 8.42 15.15 -25.47
C SER A 458 7.87 14.70 -24.11
N PRO A 459 8.00 15.54 -23.07
CA PRO A 459 7.29 15.35 -21.80
C PRO A 459 5.77 15.22 -22.00
N ASN A 460 5.12 14.50 -21.08
CA ASN A 460 3.67 14.47 -21.01
C ASN A 460 3.12 15.87 -20.70
N PRO A 461 2.16 16.41 -21.49
CA PRO A 461 1.63 17.75 -21.31
C PRO A 461 0.80 17.90 -20.02
N ASN A 462 0.20 16.82 -19.54
CA ASN A 462 -0.57 16.81 -18.30
C ASN A 462 0.23 16.07 -17.22
N ILE A 463 0.68 16.80 -16.20
CA ILE A 463 1.42 16.20 -15.08
C ILE A 463 0.43 15.43 -14.18
N LEU A 464 0.54 14.11 -14.17
CA LEU A 464 -0.23 13.24 -13.29
C LEU A 464 0.41 13.18 -11.91
N VAL A 465 0.23 14.26 -11.15
CA VAL A 465 0.85 14.47 -9.84
C VAL A 465 0.55 13.29 -8.90
N GLY A 466 1.61 12.74 -8.32
CA GLY A 466 1.54 11.66 -7.34
C GLY A 466 1.54 10.25 -7.92
N ALA A 467 1.44 10.07 -9.23
CA ALA A 467 1.58 8.75 -9.85
C ALA A 467 2.93 8.13 -9.50
N VAL A 468 2.92 6.90 -8.99
CA VAL A 468 4.12 6.08 -8.80
C VAL A 468 4.17 5.09 -9.95
N ILE A 469 5.26 5.14 -10.71
CA ILE A 469 5.50 4.27 -11.86
C ILE A 469 5.93 2.85 -11.42
N GLY A 470 6.04 1.92 -12.37
CA GLY A 470 6.54 0.57 -12.13
C GLY A 470 7.95 0.49 -11.52
N GLY A 471 8.82 1.45 -11.83
CA GLY A 471 10.14 1.62 -11.21
C GLY A 471 11.31 1.10 -12.05
N PRO A 472 12.54 1.13 -11.53
CA PRO A 472 13.72 0.71 -12.27
C PRO A 472 13.83 -0.81 -12.40
N ASP A 473 14.66 -1.25 -13.33
CA ASP A 473 15.07 -2.66 -13.44
C ASP A 473 15.93 -3.13 -12.24
N GLN A 474 16.30 -4.42 -12.25
CA GLN A 474 17.10 -5.05 -11.19
C GLN A 474 18.49 -4.42 -10.96
N HIS A 475 18.95 -3.56 -11.88
CA HIS A 475 20.23 -2.86 -11.82
C HIS A 475 20.08 -1.35 -11.56
N ASP A 476 18.93 -0.92 -11.04
CA ASP A 476 18.60 0.48 -10.77
C ASP A 476 18.52 1.38 -12.02
N ARG A 477 18.35 0.81 -13.22
CA ARG A 477 18.23 1.58 -14.46
C ARG A 477 16.77 1.89 -14.73
N PHE A 478 16.49 3.14 -15.08
CA PHE A 478 15.15 3.60 -15.46
C PHE A 478 15.26 4.56 -16.67
N PRO A 479 14.65 4.22 -17.82
CA PRO A 479 14.85 4.99 -19.05
C PRO A 479 13.90 6.18 -19.23
N ASP A 480 12.87 6.33 -18.39
CA ASP A 480 11.77 7.31 -18.52
C ASP A 480 11.19 7.29 -19.95
N GLN A 481 10.70 6.13 -20.40
CA GLN A 481 10.19 5.95 -21.77
C GLN A 481 8.73 5.56 -21.75
N ARG A 482 7.89 6.35 -22.43
CA ARG A 482 6.44 6.12 -22.47
C ARG A 482 6.05 4.77 -23.05
N SER A 483 6.82 4.21 -23.97
CA SER A 483 6.57 2.87 -24.53
C SER A 483 6.95 1.72 -23.61
N ASP A 484 7.77 1.98 -22.58
CA ASP A 484 8.18 1.00 -21.56
C ASP A 484 7.11 0.95 -20.47
N TYR A 485 6.04 0.19 -20.71
CA TYR A 485 4.95 0.03 -19.76
C TYR A 485 5.40 -0.71 -18.49
N GLU A 486 6.36 -1.64 -18.60
CA GLU A 486 6.86 -2.41 -17.45
C GLU A 486 7.40 -1.50 -16.35
N GLN A 487 8.18 -0.48 -16.73
CA GLN A 487 8.82 0.44 -15.79
C GLN A 487 8.10 1.78 -15.63
N SER A 488 7.47 2.30 -16.69
CA SER A 488 6.96 3.69 -16.73
C SER A 488 5.45 3.80 -16.53
N GLU A 489 4.71 2.69 -16.42
CA GLU A 489 3.28 2.71 -16.15
C GLU A 489 2.99 2.85 -14.65
N PRO A 490 2.15 3.81 -14.24
CA PRO A 490 1.60 3.82 -12.89
C PRO A 490 0.32 2.98 -12.81
N ALA A 491 0.02 2.44 -11.64
CA ALA A 491 -1.24 1.74 -11.38
C ALA A 491 -1.84 2.08 -10.02
N THR A 492 -3.16 2.01 -9.93
CA THR A 492 -3.92 2.36 -8.72
C THR A 492 -3.45 1.62 -7.46
N TYR A 493 -3.13 0.34 -7.58
CA TYR A 493 -2.70 -0.51 -6.46
C TYR A 493 -1.25 -0.27 -6.02
N ILE A 494 -0.41 0.38 -6.83
CA ILE A 494 0.94 0.80 -6.42
C ILE A 494 0.83 1.93 -5.39
N ASN A 495 -0.04 2.89 -5.63
CA ASN A 495 -0.24 4.06 -4.78
C ASN A 495 -1.02 3.75 -3.48
N ALA A 496 -1.98 2.82 -3.53
CA ALA A 496 -2.89 2.54 -2.43
C ALA A 496 -2.23 2.23 -1.06
N PRO A 497 -1.24 1.30 -0.96
CA PRO A 497 -0.52 1.03 0.28
C PRO A 497 0.46 2.16 0.68
N LEU A 498 0.93 2.94 -0.30
CA LEU A 498 1.87 4.04 -0.05
C LEU A 498 1.21 5.15 0.77
N VAL A 499 -0.09 5.40 0.60
CA VAL A 499 -0.85 6.41 1.37
C VAL A 499 -0.71 6.20 2.88
N GLY A 500 -0.91 4.96 3.38
CA GLY A 500 -0.77 4.66 4.81
C GLY A 500 0.68 4.77 5.29
N THR A 501 1.61 4.34 4.45
CA THR A 501 3.06 4.40 4.70
C THR A 501 3.55 5.84 4.85
N LEU A 502 3.16 6.73 3.92
CA LEU A 502 3.51 8.14 3.96
C LEU A 502 2.86 8.86 5.15
N ALA A 503 1.62 8.53 5.50
CA ALA A 503 0.98 9.06 6.70
C ALA A 503 1.75 8.70 7.97
N TYR A 504 2.23 7.46 8.08
CA TYR A 504 3.07 7.04 9.19
C TYR A 504 4.40 7.80 9.24
N LEU A 505 5.10 7.91 8.10
CA LEU A 505 6.41 8.58 8.01
C LEU A 505 6.28 10.07 8.28
N ALA A 506 5.34 10.77 7.63
CA ALA A 506 5.10 12.19 7.84
C ALA A 506 4.85 12.48 9.33
N HIS A 507 4.01 11.71 10.00
CA HIS A 507 3.78 11.86 11.43
C HIS A 507 5.05 11.57 12.27
N SER A 508 5.76 10.50 11.96
CA SER A 508 6.95 10.06 12.71
C SER A 508 8.13 11.03 12.64
N PHE A 509 8.14 11.89 11.61
CA PHE A 509 9.14 12.93 11.38
C PHE A 509 8.58 14.35 11.59
N GLY A 510 7.42 14.49 12.25
CA GLY A 510 6.88 15.79 12.68
C GLY A 510 6.36 16.68 11.55
N GLN A 511 5.94 16.09 10.43
CA GLN A 511 5.47 16.82 9.24
C GLN A 511 3.93 16.95 9.16
N MET A 512 3.17 16.39 10.10
CA MET A 512 1.69 16.32 10.08
C MET A 512 0.99 17.26 11.04
#